data_AF-A0A2V7QSM4-F1
#
_entry.id   AF-A0A2V7QSM4-F1
#
_cell.length_a   1.000
_cell.length_b   1.000
_cell.length_c   1.000
_cell.angle_alpha   90.00
_cell.angle_beta   90.00
_cell.angle_gamma   90.00
#
_symmetry.space_group_name_H-M   'P 1'
#
loop_
_entity.id
_entity.type
_entity.pdbx_description
1 polymer ?
#
loop_
_entity_poly.entity_id
_entity_poly.type
_entity_poly.pdbx_seq_one_letter_code
_entity_poly.pdbx_strand_id
1 'polypeptide(L)'
;MSTAIEHVSDTARWVALYRAMESERADALFRDPYARRLAGERGERILASMQKGQAWAWPMIVRTAVMDELILRAIERDRVDTVLNLAAGLDTRPYRLPLQATLRWVEVDFADVIAYKQEQLAGEHPACALEQVGVDLTDVARRRALFDQIGAAARRVLVVSEG
;
A
#
# COMPACT_ATOMS: atom_id res chain seq x y z
N MET A 1 -18.17 1.67 19.96
CA MET A 1 -17.64 1.95 18.61
C MET A 1 -17.88 0.72 17.73
N SER A 2 -18.37 0.94 16.51
CA SER A 2 -18.89 -0.10 15.61
C SER A 2 -17.88 -1.17 15.23
N THR A 3 -18.35 -2.39 14.95
CA THR A 3 -17.54 -3.56 14.54
C THR A 3 -17.62 -3.85 13.03
N ALA A 4 -18.43 -3.09 12.29
CA ALA A 4 -18.59 -3.21 10.84
C ALA A 4 -17.51 -2.41 10.08
N ILE A 5 -17.27 -2.79 8.82
CA ILE A 5 -16.50 -2.00 7.86
C ILE A 5 -17.34 -0.78 7.49
N GLU A 6 -16.89 0.40 7.85
CA GLU A 6 -17.63 1.65 7.63
C GLU A 6 -16.99 2.54 6.57
N HIS A 7 -15.68 2.37 6.34
CA HIS A 7 -14.90 3.19 5.42
C HIS A 7 -13.85 2.35 4.70
N VAL A 8 -13.35 2.81 3.55
CA VAL A 8 -12.27 2.13 2.80
C VAL A 8 -10.97 2.00 3.62
N SER A 9 -10.80 2.81 4.65
CA SER A 9 -9.68 2.70 5.59
C SER A 9 -9.79 1.47 6.50
N ASP A 10 -10.99 0.93 6.72
CA ASP A 10 -11.18 -0.30 7.50
C ASP A 10 -10.71 -1.54 6.73
N THR A 11 -11.00 -1.61 5.42
CA THR A 11 -10.48 -2.70 4.57
C THR A 11 -8.96 -2.65 4.46
N ALA A 12 -8.37 -1.45 4.36
CA ALA A 12 -6.91 -1.29 4.33
C ALA A 12 -6.23 -1.80 5.62
N ARG A 13 -6.82 -1.53 6.80
CA ARG A 13 -6.34 -2.04 8.10
C ARG A 13 -6.47 -3.56 8.22
N TRP A 14 -7.58 -4.11 7.75
CA TRP A 14 -7.80 -5.55 7.71
C TRP A 14 -6.79 -6.27 6.80
N VAL A 15 -6.56 -5.75 5.60
CA VAL A 15 -5.54 -6.31 4.68
C VAL A 15 -4.13 -6.18 5.27
N ALA A 16 -3.80 -5.06 5.91
CA ALA A 16 -2.52 -4.92 6.62
C ALA A 16 -2.36 -5.99 7.70
N LEU A 17 -3.43 -6.34 8.41
CA LEU A 17 -3.39 -7.41 9.41
C LEU A 17 -3.06 -8.78 8.78
N TYR A 18 -3.61 -9.10 7.62
CA TYR A 18 -3.25 -10.34 6.90
C TYR A 18 -1.80 -10.37 6.46
N ARG A 19 -1.25 -9.24 6.02
CA ARG A 19 0.19 -9.14 5.70
C ARG A 19 1.06 -9.33 6.94
N ALA A 20 0.62 -8.83 8.10
CA ALA A 20 1.32 -9.05 9.36
C ALA A 20 1.30 -10.54 9.75
N MET A 21 0.13 -11.19 9.67
CA MET A 21 0.00 -12.63 9.93
C MET A 21 0.94 -13.46 9.03
N GLU A 22 1.07 -13.09 7.75
CA GLU A 22 2.03 -13.74 6.86
C GLU A 22 3.47 -13.49 7.30
N SER A 23 3.81 -12.24 7.61
CA SER A 23 5.17 -11.84 8.01
C SER A 23 5.67 -12.51 9.30
N GLU A 24 4.75 -12.91 10.17
CA GLU A 24 5.00 -13.61 11.44
C GLU A 24 5.27 -15.11 11.25
N ARG A 25 4.99 -15.67 10.07
CA ARG A 25 5.29 -17.07 9.76
C ARG A 25 6.79 -17.30 9.57
N ALA A 26 7.25 -18.49 9.92
CA ALA A 26 8.64 -18.91 9.68
C ALA A 26 8.92 -19.09 8.17
N ASP A 27 7.93 -19.61 7.45
CA ASP A 27 7.92 -19.91 6.02
C ASP A 27 7.19 -18.83 5.18
N ALA A 28 7.22 -17.58 5.65
CA ALA A 28 6.53 -16.46 5.02
C ALA A 28 6.95 -16.25 3.56
N LEU A 29 5.98 -16.05 2.67
CA LEU A 29 6.15 -15.70 1.26
C LEU A 29 6.75 -14.30 1.07
N PHE A 30 6.45 -13.39 2.00
CA PHE A 30 7.03 -12.05 2.06
C PHE A 30 7.08 -11.55 3.51
N ARG A 31 7.84 -10.48 3.76
CA ARG A 31 7.89 -9.80 5.05
C ARG A 31 7.53 -8.33 4.89
N ASP A 32 6.49 -7.90 5.61
CA ASP A 32 6.06 -6.52 5.79
C ASP A 32 6.17 -6.19 7.29
N PRO A 33 7.33 -5.68 7.75
CA PRO A 33 7.56 -5.42 9.17
C PRO A 33 6.66 -4.31 9.74
N TYR A 34 6.01 -3.54 8.87
CA TYR A 34 5.19 -2.38 9.25
C TYR A 34 3.70 -2.69 9.33
N ALA A 35 3.28 -3.80 8.71
CA ALA A 35 1.87 -4.18 8.59
C ALA A 35 1.15 -4.28 9.94
N ARG A 36 1.77 -4.84 10.99
CA ARG A 36 1.13 -4.97 12.31
C ARG A 36 0.81 -3.58 12.90
N ARG A 37 1.80 -2.69 12.90
CA ARG A 37 1.66 -1.32 13.40
C ARG A 37 0.56 -0.57 12.63
N LEU A 38 0.55 -0.69 11.31
CA LEU A 38 -0.45 -0.04 10.44
C LEU A 38 -1.86 -0.61 10.58
N ALA A 39 -2.01 -1.93 10.80
CA ALA A 39 -3.30 -2.53 11.06
C ALA A 39 -3.92 -1.97 12.34
N GLY A 40 -3.11 -1.90 13.40
CA GLY A 40 -3.50 -1.47 14.74
C GLY A 40 -4.64 -2.30 15.34
N GLU A 41 -5.13 -1.88 16.51
CA GLU A 41 -6.24 -2.56 17.21
C GLU A 41 -7.53 -2.61 16.37
N ARG A 42 -7.70 -1.66 15.44
CA ARG A 42 -8.88 -1.63 14.56
C ARG A 42 -8.85 -2.79 13.57
N GLY A 43 -7.73 -3.08 12.93
CA GLY A 43 -7.59 -4.24 12.04
C GLY A 43 -7.88 -5.54 12.78
N GLU A 44 -7.35 -5.70 14.00
CA GLU A 44 -7.60 -6.87 14.85
C GLU A 44 -9.07 -7.06 15.20
N ARG A 45 -9.76 -5.98 15.60
CA ARG A 45 -11.20 -6.03 15.89
C ARG A 45 -12.04 -6.41 14.67
N ILE A 46 -11.69 -5.90 13.49
CA ILE A 46 -12.38 -6.25 12.23
C ILE A 46 -12.20 -7.75 11.95
N LEU A 47 -10.99 -8.28 12.06
CA LEU A 47 -10.76 -9.70 11.82
C LEU A 47 -11.49 -10.58 12.84
N ALA A 48 -11.51 -10.18 14.11
CA ALA A 48 -12.17 -10.90 15.18
C ALA A 48 -13.71 -10.94 15.03
N SER A 49 -14.30 -9.97 14.32
CA SER A 49 -15.75 -9.96 14.04
C SER A 49 -16.15 -10.83 12.85
N MET A 50 -15.19 -11.29 12.03
CA MET A 50 -15.45 -12.10 10.84
C MET A 50 -15.44 -13.60 11.13
N GLN A 51 -16.53 -14.28 10.74
CA GLN A 51 -16.57 -15.74 10.79
C GLN A 51 -15.52 -16.34 9.84
N LYS A 52 -14.61 -17.16 10.38
CA LYS A 52 -13.49 -17.76 9.64
C LYS A 52 -12.55 -16.72 8.98
N GLY A 53 -12.48 -15.48 9.49
CA GLY A 53 -11.65 -14.42 8.89
C GLY A 53 -10.21 -14.88 8.62
N GLN A 54 -9.54 -15.49 9.61
CA GLN A 54 -8.17 -15.99 9.42
C GLN A 54 -8.01 -17.00 8.28
N ALA A 55 -9.00 -17.87 8.07
CA ALA A 55 -8.96 -18.87 6.99
C ALA A 55 -9.05 -18.22 5.60
N TRP A 56 -9.51 -16.98 5.52
CA TRP A 56 -9.60 -16.18 4.29
C TRP A 56 -8.45 -15.18 4.12
N ALA A 57 -7.36 -15.31 4.89
CA ALA A 57 -6.18 -14.47 4.71
C ALA A 57 -5.44 -14.76 3.39
N TRP A 58 -5.46 -16.02 2.95
CA TRP A 58 -4.65 -16.51 1.83
C TRP A 58 -4.80 -15.74 0.51
N PRO A 59 -5.97 -15.25 0.07
CA PRO A 59 -6.08 -14.51 -1.18
C PRO A 59 -5.33 -13.19 -1.12
N MET A 60 -5.38 -12.50 0.02
CA MET A 60 -4.68 -11.21 0.22
C MET A 60 -3.16 -11.41 0.34
N ILE A 61 -2.75 -12.53 0.92
CA ILE A 61 -1.34 -12.95 0.99
C ILE A 61 -0.80 -13.24 -0.40
N VAL A 62 -1.48 -14.08 -1.18
CA VAL A 62 -1.07 -14.40 -2.56
C VAL A 62 -1.09 -13.14 -3.43
N ARG A 63 -2.12 -12.29 -3.30
CA ARG A 63 -2.21 -11.01 -4.01
C ARG A 63 -0.98 -10.15 -3.73
N THR A 64 -0.59 -10.01 -2.46
CA THR A 64 0.60 -9.23 -2.08
C THR A 64 1.86 -9.81 -2.73
N ALA A 65 2.10 -11.11 -2.58
CA ALA A 65 3.31 -11.77 -3.09
C ALA A 65 3.43 -11.67 -4.62
N VAL A 66 2.34 -11.94 -5.33
CA VAL A 66 2.32 -11.87 -6.80
C VAL A 66 2.49 -10.44 -7.28
N MET A 67 1.82 -9.47 -6.64
CA MET A 67 1.94 -8.06 -7.01
C MET A 67 3.36 -7.53 -6.78
N ASP A 68 4.03 -7.93 -5.70
CA ASP A 68 5.44 -7.57 -5.47
C ASP A 68 6.34 -8.06 -6.61
N GLU A 69 6.18 -9.32 -7.01
CA GLU A 69 6.94 -9.92 -8.10
C GLU A 69 6.67 -9.20 -9.44
N LEU A 70 5.40 -8.92 -9.74
CA LEU A 70 5.01 -8.22 -10.96
C LEU A 70 5.53 -6.78 -11.00
N ILE A 71 5.45 -6.04 -9.89
CA ILE A 71 5.93 -4.66 -9.78
C ILE A 71 7.44 -4.63 -9.98
N LEU A 72 8.20 -5.47 -9.26
CA LEU A 72 9.66 -5.51 -9.39
C LEU A 72 10.10 -5.88 -10.82
N ARG A 73 9.46 -6.88 -11.43
CA ARG A 73 9.74 -7.27 -12.82
C ARG A 73 9.43 -6.16 -13.81
N ALA A 74 8.30 -5.46 -13.63
CA ALA A 74 7.93 -4.34 -14.50
C ALA A 74 8.93 -3.19 -14.36
N ILE A 75 9.34 -2.86 -13.13
CA ILE A 75 10.33 -1.80 -12.87
C ILE A 75 11.64 -2.09 -13.61
N GLU A 76 12.16 -3.32 -13.48
CA GLU A 76 13.42 -3.72 -14.09
C GLU A 76 13.31 -3.81 -15.62
N ARG A 77 12.34 -4.59 -16.13
CA ARG A 77 12.20 -4.88 -17.56
C ARG A 77 11.92 -3.62 -18.37
N ASP A 78 11.00 -2.79 -17.88
CA ASP A 78 10.51 -1.62 -18.61
C ASP A 78 11.30 -0.36 -18.21
N ARG A 79 12.31 -0.49 -17.33
CA ARG A 79 13.15 0.60 -16.82
C ARG A 79 12.31 1.77 -16.30
N VAL A 80 11.28 1.45 -15.52
CA VAL A 80 10.35 2.42 -14.91
C VAL A 80 11.14 3.41 -14.07
N ASP A 81 10.82 4.70 -14.20
CA ASP A 81 11.42 5.75 -13.35
C ASP A 81 10.42 6.37 -12.37
N THR A 82 9.12 6.10 -12.54
CA THR A 82 8.08 6.49 -11.56
C THR A 82 7.05 5.38 -11.38
N VAL A 83 6.77 4.99 -10.14
CA VAL A 83 5.60 4.18 -9.77
C VAL A 83 4.51 5.13 -9.26
N LEU A 84 3.31 5.02 -9.81
CA LEU A 84 2.12 5.72 -9.34
C LEU A 84 1.17 4.71 -8.69
N ASN A 85 1.14 4.69 -7.35
CA ASN A 85 0.32 3.80 -6.55
C ASN A 85 -1.00 4.49 -6.16
N LEU A 86 -2.09 4.11 -6.81
CA LEU A 86 -3.42 4.69 -6.65
C LEU A 86 -4.21 3.92 -5.60
N ALA A 87 -4.88 4.65 -4.71
CA ALA A 87 -5.52 4.10 -3.52
C ALA A 87 -4.52 3.25 -2.71
N ALA A 88 -3.33 3.85 -2.47
CA ALA A 88 -2.19 3.17 -1.89
C ALA A 88 -2.47 2.59 -0.49
N GLY A 89 -3.47 3.11 0.21
CA GLY A 89 -3.89 2.66 1.53
C GLY A 89 -2.70 2.53 2.48
N LEU A 90 -2.63 1.35 3.10
CA LEU A 90 -1.55 0.99 4.02
C LEU A 90 -0.47 0.14 3.34
N ASP A 91 -0.27 0.27 2.03
CA ASP A 91 0.87 -0.31 1.32
C ASP A 91 2.19 0.26 1.86
N THR A 92 3.18 -0.62 1.99
CA THR A 92 4.51 -0.38 2.55
C THR A 92 5.63 -0.78 1.59
N ARG A 93 5.30 -1.13 0.33
CA ARG A 93 6.28 -1.47 -0.70
C ARG A 93 7.45 -0.49 -0.82
N PRO A 94 7.26 0.85 -0.76
CA PRO A 94 8.38 1.80 -0.75
C PRO A 94 9.41 1.57 0.36
N TYR A 95 8.98 0.98 1.48
CA TYR A 95 9.79 0.77 2.68
C TYR A 95 10.40 -0.63 2.75
N ARG A 96 9.77 -1.64 2.13
CA ARG A 96 10.19 -3.05 2.28
C ARG A 96 10.75 -3.70 1.01
N LEU A 97 10.43 -3.17 -0.17
CA LEU A 97 10.95 -3.73 -1.43
C LEU A 97 12.37 -3.22 -1.71
N PRO A 98 13.21 -4.02 -2.39
CA PRO A 98 14.59 -3.66 -2.73
C PRO A 98 14.63 -2.68 -3.92
N LEU A 99 14.11 -1.48 -3.73
CA LEU A 99 13.98 -0.45 -4.75
C LEU A 99 15.26 0.39 -4.85
N GLN A 100 15.50 0.98 -6.03
CA GLN A 100 16.59 1.94 -6.21
C GLN A 100 16.21 3.30 -5.62
N ALA A 101 17.16 3.97 -4.96
CA ALA A 101 16.95 5.29 -4.35
C ALA A 101 16.45 6.36 -5.34
N THR A 102 16.81 6.22 -6.61
CA THR A 102 16.42 7.13 -7.71
C THR A 102 15.02 6.88 -8.25
N LEU A 103 14.39 5.74 -7.94
CA LEU A 103 13.02 5.45 -8.36
C LEU A 103 12.09 6.41 -7.62
N ARG A 104 11.24 7.13 -8.36
CA ARG A 104 10.17 7.91 -7.74
C ARG A 104 8.98 7.00 -7.46
N TRP A 105 8.46 7.05 -6.24
CA TRP A 105 7.24 6.31 -5.88
C TRP A 105 6.21 7.31 -5.35
N VAL A 106 5.11 7.47 -6.07
CA VAL A 106 4.03 8.39 -5.73
C VAL A 106 2.87 7.58 -5.19
N GLU A 107 2.52 7.79 -3.94
CA GLU A 107 1.32 7.22 -3.32
C GLU A 107 0.19 8.24 -3.32
N VAL A 108 -1.00 7.78 -3.71
CA VAL A 108 -2.19 8.62 -3.77
C VAL A 108 -3.31 7.95 -3.00
N ASP A 109 -3.86 8.66 -2.02
CA ASP A 109 -5.03 8.23 -1.25
C ASP A 109 -5.72 9.46 -0.62
N PHE A 110 -6.79 9.24 0.14
CA PHE A 110 -7.38 10.28 0.97
C PHE A 110 -6.36 10.88 1.94
N ALA A 111 -6.50 12.18 2.22
CA ALA A 111 -5.54 12.92 3.03
C ALA A 111 -5.39 12.36 4.45
N ASP A 112 -6.46 11.84 5.03
CA ASP A 112 -6.47 11.20 6.36
C ASP A 112 -5.74 9.85 6.37
N VAL A 113 -5.86 9.06 5.29
CA VAL A 113 -5.12 7.80 5.11
C VAL A 113 -3.62 8.07 4.98
N ILE A 114 -3.23 9.06 4.18
CA ILE A 114 -1.84 9.48 4.05
C ILE A 114 -1.28 9.97 5.39
N ALA A 115 -2.00 10.86 6.08
CA ALA A 115 -1.58 11.39 7.37
C ALA A 115 -1.40 10.27 8.40
N TYR A 116 -2.34 9.33 8.48
CA TYR A 116 -2.23 8.17 9.36
C TYR A 116 -0.99 7.32 9.06
N LYS A 117 -0.72 7.03 7.77
CA LYS A 117 0.46 6.23 7.40
C LYS A 117 1.76 6.95 7.73
N GLN A 118 1.84 8.27 7.50
CA GLN A 118 2.99 9.09 7.87
C GLN A 118 3.26 9.07 9.38
N GLU A 119 2.21 9.22 10.19
CA GLU A 119 2.31 9.15 11.65
C GLU A 119 2.83 7.78 12.09
N GLN A 120 2.26 6.70 11.57
CA GLN A 120 2.65 5.35 11.96
C GLN A 120 4.07 5.00 11.52
N LEU A 121 4.52 5.48 10.36
CA LEU A 121 5.85 5.21 9.82
C LEU A 121 6.86 6.32 10.13
N ALA A 122 6.57 7.18 11.12
CA ALA A 122 7.49 8.20 11.55
C ALA A 122 8.84 7.58 11.98
N GLY A 123 9.94 8.05 11.38
CA GLY A 123 11.29 7.55 11.61
C GLY A 123 11.71 6.38 10.71
N GLU A 124 10.79 5.80 9.93
CA GLU A 124 11.14 4.83 8.90
C GLU A 124 11.62 5.52 7.64
N HIS A 125 12.54 4.87 6.91
CA HIS A 125 13.13 5.42 5.70
C HIS A 125 12.73 4.55 4.50
N PRO A 126 12.06 5.09 3.49
CA PRO A 126 11.79 4.35 2.26
C PRO A 126 13.09 4.07 1.50
N ALA A 127 13.12 2.98 0.74
CA ALA A 127 14.25 2.60 -0.11
C ALA A 127 14.38 3.49 -1.37
N CYS A 128 13.35 4.25 -1.69
CA CYS A 128 13.21 5.05 -2.91
C CYS A 128 12.70 6.47 -2.62
N ALA A 129 12.64 7.32 -3.65
CA ALA A 129 12.12 8.69 -3.53
C ALA A 129 10.59 8.67 -3.41
N LEU A 130 10.10 8.55 -2.17
CA LEU A 130 8.68 8.48 -1.85
C LEU A 130 8.03 9.87 -1.79
N GLU A 131 6.92 10.03 -2.51
CA GLU A 131 6.02 11.17 -2.46
C GLU A 131 4.62 10.68 -2.10
N GLN A 132 3.94 11.39 -1.20
CA GLN A 132 2.61 11.00 -0.71
C GLN A 132 1.63 12.15 -0.91
N VAL A 133 0.56 11.87 -1.64
CA VAL A 133 -0.36 12.89 -2.16
C VAL A 133 -1.78 12.60 -1.69
N GLY A 134 -2.32 13.51 -0.88
CA GLY A 134 -3.70 13.45 -0.38
C GLY A 134 -4.71 13.93 -1.42
N VAL A 135 -5.25 13.02 -2.24
CA VAL A 135 -6.24 13.29 -3.27
C VAL A 135 -7.33 12.22 -3.25
N ASP A 136 -8.59 12.66 -3.17
CA ASP A 136 -9.74 11.82 -3.47
C ASP A 136 -9.75 11.51 -4.98
N LEU A 137 -9.51 10.25 -5.33
CA LEU A 137 -9.44 9.79 -6.72
C LEU A 137 -10.80 9.83 -7.46
N THR A 138 -11.90 10.08 -6.75
CA THR A 138 -13.23 10.32 -7.33
C THR A 138 -13.40 11.77 -7.80
N ASP A 139 -12.61 12.71 -7.28
CA ASP A 139 -12.54 14.08 -7.81
C ASP A 139 -11.81 14.08 -9.15
N VAL A 140 -12.58 14.17 -10.23
CA VAL A 140 -12.08 14.11 -11.61
C VAL A 140 -11.10 15.23 -11.90
N ALA A 141 -11.33 16.44 -11.41
CA ALA A 141 -10.50 17.60 -11.71
C ALA A 141 -9.12 17.46 -11.03
N ARG A 142 -9.12 17.12 -9.74
CA ARG A 142 -7.87 16.89 -8.98
C ARG A 142 -7.09 15.70 -9.51
N ARG A 143 -7.78 14.59 -9.82
CA ARG A 143 -7.13 13.40 -10.40
C ARG A 143 -6.47 13.71 -11.75
N ARG A 144 -7.13 14.45 -12.63
CA ARG A 144 -6.54 14.86 -13.92
C ARG A 144 -5.32 15.74 -13.73
N ALA A 145 -5.42 16.76 -12.88
CA ALA A 145 -4.28 17.64 -12.58
C ALA A 145 -3.07 16.86 -12.04
N LEU A 146 -3.30 15.89 -11.17
CA LEU A 146 -2.25 15.00 -10.66
C LEU A 146 -1.61 14.17 -11.77
N PHE A 147 -2.40 13.58 -12.66
CA PHE A 147 -1.89 12.77 -13.77
C PHE A 147 -1.09 13.61 -14.76
N ASP A 148 -1.54 14.83 -15.06
CA ASP A 148 -0.82 15.78 -15.91
C ASP A 148 0.53 16.16 -15.28
N GLN A 149 0.56 16.46 -13.98
CA GLN A 149 1.80 16.75 -13.25
C GLN A 149 2.78 15.56 -13.28
N ILE A 150 2.30 14.34 -13.03
CA ILE A 150 3.16 13.14 -13.05
C ILE A 150 3.67 12.87 -14.46
N GLY A 151 2.80 12.95 -15.47
CA GLY A 151 3.13 12.72 -16.87
C GLY A 151 4.12 13.74 -17.44
N ALA A 152 4.11 14.98 -16.94
CA ALA A 152 5.07 16.01 -17.32
C ALA A 152 6.48 15.76 -16.75
N ALA A 153 6.59 15.06 -15.61
CA ALA A 153 7.86 14.85 -14.90
C ALA A 153 8.49 13.46 -15.13
N ALA A 154 7.67 12.43 -15.33
CA ALA A 154 8.13 11.05 -15.48
C ALA A 154 8.37 10.66 -16.95
N ARG A 155 9.32 9.76 -17.21
CA ARG A 155 9.55 9.23 -18.57
C ARG A 155 8.85 7.91 -18.80
N ARG A 156 8.80 7.04 -17.79
CA ARG A 156 8.15 5.72 -17.84
C ARG A 156 7.47 5.45 -16.51
N VAL A 157 6.13 5.50 -16.54
CA VAL A 157 5.29 5.33 -15.36
C VAL A 157 4.73 3.90 -15.31
N LEU A 158 4.87 3.25 -14.16
CA LEU A 158 4.07 2.07 -13.81
C LEU A 158 2.93 2.52 -12.91
N VAL A 159 1.69 2.31 -13.36
CA VAL A 159 0.51 2.57 -12.54
C VAL A 159 0.11 1.30 -11.81
N VAL A 160 0.00 1.38 -10.48
CA VAL A 160 -0.47 0.31 -9.61
C VAL A 160 -1.83 0.72 -9.05
N SER A 161 -2.81 -0.17 -9.13
CA SER A 161 -4.14 -0.01 -8.56
C SER A 161 -4.56 -1.36 -7.98
N GLU A 162 -4.42 -1.52 -6.67
CA GLU A 162 -4.68 -2.78 -5.95
C GLU A 162 -5.79 -2.55 -4.90
N GLY A 163 -6.91 -3.26 -5.05
CA GLY A 163 -8.06 -3.24 -4.14
C GLY A 163 -8.42 -4.63 -3.66
#